data_AF-A0A117MAR2-F1
#
_entry.id   AF-A0A117MAR2-F1
#
_cell.length_a   1.000
_cell.length_b   1.000
_cell.length_c   1.000
_cell.angle_alpha   90.00
_cell.angle_beta   90.00
_cell.angle_gamma   90.00
#
_symmetry.space_group_name_H-M   'P 1'
#
loop_
_entity.id
_entity.type
_entity.pdbx_description
1 polymer ?
#
loop_
_entity_poly.entity_id
_entity_poly.type
_entity_poly.pdbx_seq_one_letter_code
_entity_poly.pdbx_strand_id
1 'polypeptide(L)' 'MEKKGIAVVAVGGNALIKDKAHQTVQDQYECAKDTMKHIVDMIEKGWDVAISHG' A
#
# COMPACT_ATOMS: atom_id res chain seq x y z
N MET A 1 -8.35 -19.15 -8.08
CA MET A 1 -7.10 -18.94 -7.31
C MET A 1 -7.30 -19.57 -5.94
N GLU A 2 -6.32 -20.34 -5.47
CA GLU A 2 -6.35 -20.90 -4.12
C GLU A 2 -6.09 -19.78 -3.10
N LYS A 3 -6.91 -19.68 -2.05
CA LYS A 3 -6.76 -18.65 -1.02
C LYS A 3 -5.61 -19.03 -0.08
N LYS A 4 -4.64 -18.12 0.10
CA LYS A 4 -3.47 -18.31 0.97
C LYS A 4 -3.72 -18.01 2.44
N GLY A 5 -4.74 -17.20 2.73
CA GLY A 5 -5.05 -16.72 4.08
C GLY A 5 -5.05 -15.20 4.15
N ILE A 6 -5.02 -14.67 5.37
CA ILE A 6 -5.07 -13.23 5.65
C ILE A 6 -3.65 -12.71 5.92
N ALA A 7 -3.24 -11.67 5.21
CA ALA A 7 -2.03 -10.91 5.49
C ALA A 7 -2.39 -9.53 6.07
N VAL A 8 -1.83 -9.20 7.23
CA VAL A 8 -1.98 -7.88 7.85
C VAL A 8 -0.74 -7.05 7.54
N VAL A 9 -0.91 -5.94 6.83
CA VAL A 9 0.19 -5.10 6.34
C VAL A 9 0.07 -3.72 6.95
N ALA A 10 1.07 -3.34 7.77
CA ALA A 10 1.23 -1.98 8.26
C ALA A 10 2.17 -1.22 7.31
N VAL A 11 1.66 -0.18 6.66
CA VAL A 11 2.48 0.69 5.80
C VAL A 11 2.99 1.89 6.60
N GLY A 12 4.25 2.27 6.36
CA GLY A 12 4.88 3.43 7.00
C GLY A 12 4.50 4.76 6.33
N GLY A 13 4.93 5.88 6.92
CA GLY A 13 4.64 7.22 6.38
C GLY A 13 5.18 7.45 4.96
N ASN A 14 6.21 6.71 4.56
CA ASN A 14 6.76 6.73 3.20
C ASN A 14 5.82 6.14 2.13
N ALA A 15 4.75 5.46 2.55
CA ALA A 15 3.67 5.05 1.65
C ALA A 15 2.76 6.22 1.25
N LEU A 16 2.80 7.32 2.01
CA LEU A 16 1.99 8.52 1.79
C LEU A 16 2.86 9.69 1.35
N ILE A 17 4.02 9.91 1.96
CA ILE A 17 4.91 11.03 1.65
C ILE A 17 6.25 10.49 1.16
N LYS A 18 6.56 10.75 -0.10
CA LYS A 18 7.80 10.28 -0.74
C LYS A 18 9.04 10.98 -0.18
N ASP A 19 8.97 12.30 -0.05
CA ASP A 19 10.03 13.14 0.51
C ASP A 19 9.48 14.51 0.94
N LYS A 20 10.35 15.36 1.51
CA LYS A 20 9.96 16.68 2.05
C LYS A 20 9.48 17.68 0.99
N ALA A 21 9.81 17.50 -0.28
CA ALA A 21 9.38 18.39 -1.35
C ALA A 21 7.99 18.02 -1.90
N HIS A 22 7.49 16.80 -1.61
CA HIS A 22 6.26 16.24 -2.15
C HIS A 22 5.26 15.91 -1.04
N GLN A 23 4.51 16.91 -0.58
CA GLN A 23 3.59 16.79 0.57
C GLN A 23 2.15 17.22 0.25
N THR A 24 1.85 17.62 -0.98
CA THR A 24 0.47 17.98 -1.37
C THR A 24 -0.45 16.75 -1.35
N VAL A 25 -1.77 16.97 -1.36
CA VAL A 25 -2.74 15.87 -1.44
C VAL A 25 -2.52 15.03 -2.70
N GLN A 26 -2.20 15.67 -3.83
CA GLN A 26 -1.90 15.01 -5.09
C GLN A 26 -0.61 14.17 -5.01
N ASP A 27 0.45 14.71 -4.40
CA ASP A 27 1.68 13.94 -4.17
C ASP A 27 1.40 12.70 -3.32
N GLN A 28 0.61 12.85 -2.27
CA GLN A 28 0.25 11.74 -1.39
C GLN A 28 -0.60 10.70 -2.10
N TYR A 29 -1.54 11.13 -2.94
CA TYR A 29 -2.34 10.23 -3.75
C TYR A 29 -1.46 9.40 -4.69
N GLU A 30 -0.53 10.04 -5.41
CA GLU A 30 0.35 9.32 -6.33
C GLU A 30 1.33 8.40 -5.58
N CYS A 31 1.86 8.81 -4.43
CA CYS A 31 2.71 7.97 -3.58
C CYS A 31 1.97 6.75 -3.04
N ALA A 32 0.74 6.94 -2.56
CA ALA A 32 -0.10 5.85 -2.07
C ALA A 32 -0.45 4.89 -3.21
N LYS A 33 -0.86 5.42 -4.37
CA LYS A 33 -1.18 4.62 -5.55
C LYS A 33 0.01 3.79 -6.04
N ASP A 34 1.22 4.35 -6.04
CA ASP A 34 2.44 3.61 -6.38
C ASP A 34 2.71 2.50 -5.36
N THR A 35 2.58 2.80 -4.07
CA THR A 35 2.77 1.82 -2.98
C THR A 35 1.75 0.66 -3.07
N MET A 36 0.50 0.96 -3.42
CA MET A 36 -0.57 -0.04 -3.49
C MET A 36 -0.35 -1.07 -4.61
N LYS A 37 0.57 -0.85 -5.56
CA LYS A 37 0.94 -1.89 -6.55
C LYS A 37 1.42 -3.18 -5.87
N HIS A 38 2.18 -3.06 -4.79
CA HIS A 38 2.65 -4.22 -4.02
C HIS A 38 1.50 -4.98 -3.34
N ILE A 39 0.44 -4.27 -2.94
CA ILE A 39 -0.76 -4.88 -2.36
C ILE A 39 -1.55 -5.60 -3.46
N VAL A 40 -1.68 -5.01 -4.64
CA VAL A 40 -2.30 -5.67 -5.80
C VAL A 40 -1.60 -6.98 -6.12
N ASP A 41 -0.26 -7.01 -6.15
CA ASP A 41 0.51 -8.25 -6.35
C ASP A 41 0.20 -9.32 -5.29
N MET A 42 -0.07 -8.93 -4.03
CA MET A 42 -0.46 -9.88 -2.97
C MET A 42 -1.85 -10.46 -3.23
N ILE A 43 -2.80 -9.61 -3.62
CA ILE A 43 -4.17 -10.03 -3.96
C ILE A 43 -4.15 -10.99 -5.15
N GLU A 44 -3.39 -10.66 -6.20
CA GLU A 44 -3.20 -11.52 -7.39
C GLU A 44 -2.51 -12.85 -7.05
N LYS A 45 -1.77 -12.92 -5.94
CA LYS A 45 -1.16 -14.16 -5.42
C LYS A 45 -2.08 -14.94 -4.48
N GLY A 46 -3.32 -14.50 -4.29
CA GLY A 46 -4.36 -15.20 -3.52
C GLY A 46 -4.44 -14.85 -2.04
N TRP A 47 -3.86 -13.72 -1.60
CA TRP A 47 -3.99 -13.23 -0.23
C TRP A 47 -5.23 -12.36 -0.05
N ASP A 48 -5.92 -12.53 1.07
CA ASP A 48 -6.84 -11.51 1.60
C ASP A 48 -5.99 -10.53 2.42
N VAL A 49 -6.00 -9.24 2.09
CA VAL A 49 -5.08 -8.25 2.70
C VAL A 49 -5.84 -7.26 3.57
N ALA A 50 -5.41 -7.10 4.82
CA ALA A 50 -5.85 -6.04 5.72
C ALA A 50 -4.73 -5.00 5.86
N ILE A 51 -5.01 -3.75 5.54
CA ILE A 51 -4.00 -2.68 5.47
C ILE A 51 -4.25 -1.68 6.59
N SER A 52 -3.18 -1.26 7.26
CA SER A 52 -3.18 -0.20 8.26
C SER A 52 -1.99 0.73 8.03
N HIS A 53 -2.04 1.94 8.56
CA HIS A 53 -0.93 2.89 8.57
C HIS A 53 -0.90 3.65 9.91
N GLY A 54 0.23 4.30 10.18
CA GLY A 54 0.38 5.24 11.30
C GLY A 54 -0.10 6.65 11.00
#